data_AF-A0A958BUN1-F1
#
_entry.id   AF-A0A958BUN1-F1
#
_cell.length_a   1.000
_cell.length_b   1.000
_cell.length_c   1.000
_cell.angle_alpha   90.00
_cell.angle_beta   90.00
_cell.angle_gamma   90.00
#
_symmetry.space_group_name_H-M   'P 1'
#
loop_
_entity.id
_entity.type
_entity.pdbx_description
1 polymer ?
#
loop_
_entity_poly.entity_id
_entity_poly.type
_entity_poly.pdbx_seq_one_letter_code
_entity_poly.pdbx_strand_id
1 'polypeptide(L)'
;MTTSKTFWQKLDGPLKVGIAFAVLGIVLTIIGIFRDPTTPITAWSLSVGSLISGSVWGIVSWAIATAAVEVEADVQAAQAEQTATLPPQEDDAN
;
A
#
# COMPACT_ATOMS: atom_id res chain seq x y z
N MET A 1 22.11 -0.43 19.97
CA MET A 1 20.94 -1.30 19.69
C MET A 1 19.70 -0.41 19.43
N THR A 2 19.77 0.53 18.48
CA THR A 2 18.68 1.52 18.30
C THR A 2 18.79 2.22 16.94
N THR A 3 18.24 1.66 15.86
CA THR A 3 18.12 2.39 14.57
C THR A 3 16.90 1.98 13.73
N SER A 4 15.98 1.16 14.24
CA SER A 4 14.87 0.64 13.42
C SER A 4 13.70 1.61 13.24
N LYS A 5 13.62 2.71 14.01
CA LYS A 5 12.46 3.62 14.00
C LYS A 5 12.48 4.64 12.86
N THR A 6 13.66 5.09 12.42
CA THR A 6 13.81 6.15 11.42
C THR A 6 13.46 5.67 10.01
N PHE A 7 13.67 4.39 9.69
CA PHE A 7 13.32 3.85 8.38
C PHE A 7 11.80 3.82 8.21
N TRP A 8 11.06 3.32 9.20
CA TRP A 8 9.59 3.25 9.21
C TRP A 8 8.86 4.61 9.22
N GLN A 9 9.52 5.68 9.68
CA GLN A 9 9.00 7.05 9.60
C GLN A 9 9.28 7.72 8.24
N LYS A 10 10.25 7.22 7.47
CA LYS A 10 10.55 7.68 6.10
C LYS A 10 9.87 6.85 5.01
N LEU A 11 9.21 5.74 5.36
CA LEU A 11 8.46 4.95 4.39
C LEU A 11 7.13 5.67 4.09
N ASP A 12 7.02 6.16 2.86
CA ASP A 12 5.82 6.79 2.32
C ASP A 12 4.58 5.93 2.53
N GLY A 13 3.42 6.58 2.70
CA GLY A 13 2.12 5.94 2.91
C GLY A 13 1.87 4.70 2.05
N PRO A 14 2.14 4.74 0.72
CA PRO A 14 1.98 3.60 -0.17
C PRO A 14 2.76 2.34 0.24
N LEU A 15 3.98 2.50 0.77
CA LEU A 15 4.84 1.37 1.12
C LEU A 15 4.33 0.64 2.36
N LYS A 16 3.70 1.34 3.30
CA LYS A 16 3.00 0.70 4.43
C LYS A 16 1.86 -0.18 3.97
N VAL A 17 1.09 0.26 2.96
CA VAL A 17 -0.01 -0.52 2.38
C VAL A 17 0.55 -1.79 1.71
N GLY A 18 1.60 -1.66 0.91
CA GLY A 18 2.28 -2.81 0.29
C GLY A 18 2.76 -3.85 1.31
N ILE A 19 3.42 -3.42 2.38
CA ILE A 19 3.92 -4.34 3.42
C ILE A 19 2.75 -5.05 4.14
N ALA A 20 1.66 -4.35 4.43
CA ALA A 20 0.50 -4.95 5.09
C ALA A 20 -0.10 -6.09 4.27
N PHE A 21 -0.30 -5.88 2.97
CA PHE A 21 -0.82 -6.90 2.05
C PHE A 21 0.18 -8.05 1.81
N ALA A 22 1.49 -7.76 1.80
CA ALA A 22 2.51 -8.81 1.71
C ALA A 22 2.43 -9.76 2.90
N VAL A 23 2.33 -9.22 4.12
CA VAL A 23 2.17 -10.02 5.35
C VAL A 23 0.87 -10.83 5.29
N LEU A 24 -0.22 -10.22 4.84
CA LEU A 24 -1.51 -10.90 4.71
C LEU A 24 -1.45 -12.10 3.74
N GLY A 25 -0.79 -11.92 2.60
CA GLY A 25 -0.56 -12.98 1.61
C GLY A 25 0.26 -14.14 2.16
N ILE A 26 1.31 -13.85 2.95
CA ILE A 26 2.12 -14.85 3.64
C ILE A 26 1.27 -15.64 4.64
N VAL A 27 0.50 -14.95 5.48
CA VAL A 27 -0.36 -15.59 6.49
C VAL A 27 -1.40 -16.49 5.83
N LEU A 28 -2.03 -16.03 4.75
CA LEU A 28 -3.00 -16.84 3.98
C LEU A 28 -2.35 -18.08 3.35
N THR A 29 -1.14 -17.97 2.83
CA THR A 29 -0.40 -19.12 2.29
C THR A 29 -0.08 -20.15 3.36
N ILE A 30 0.35 -19.71 4.54
CA ILE A 30 0.60 -20.59 5.69
C ILE A 30 -0.70 -21.33 6.06
N ILE A 31 -1.81 -20.59 6.22
CA ILE A 31 -3.11 -21.18 6.56
C ILE A 31 -3.57 -22.18 5.49
N GLY A 32 -3.41 -21.87 4.21
CA GLY A 32 -3.77 -22.76 3.10
C GLY A 32 -3.04 -24.09 3.16
N ILE A 33 -1.74 -24.06 3.50
CA ILE A 33 -0.92 -25.27 3.61
C ILE A 33 -1.30 -26.10 4.84
N PHE A 34 -1.56 -25.47 5.99
CA PHE A 34 -2.04 -26.18 7.18
C PHE A 34 -3.42 -26.83 6.98
N ARG A 35 -4.22 -26.29 6.05
CA ARG A 35 -5.55 -26.81 5.73
C ARG A 35 -5.52 -28.00 4.77
N ASP A 36 -4.39 -28.26 4.10
CA ASP A 36 -4.24 -29.41 3.20
C ASP A 36 -3.30 -30.49 3.79
N PRO A 37 -3.84 -31.59 4.34
CA PRO A 37 -3.04 -32.64 4.96
C PRO A 37 -2.32 -33.57 3.97
N THR A 38 -2.58 -33.42 2.65
CA THR A 38 -2.09 -34.39 1.64
C THR A 38 -0.75 -34.01 1.01
N THR A 39 -0.28 -32.78 1.22
CA THR A 39 0.94 -32.29 0.59
C THR A 39 2.14 -32.46 1.53
N PRO A 40 3.25 -33.10 1.11
CA PRO A 40 4.46 -33.16 1.92
C PRO A 40 4.96 -31.74 2.22
N ILE A 41 4.78 -31.30 3.46
CA ILE A 41 5.11 -29.93 3.88
C ILE A 41 6.63 -29.83 4.02
N THR A 42 7.30 -29.43 2.94
CA THR A 42 8.71 -29.04 3.01
C THR A 42 8.80 -27.54 3.30
N ALA A 43 9.70 -27.17 4.22
CA ALA A 43 9.94 -25.76 4.56
C ALA A 43 10.31 -24.92 3.33
N TRP A 44 10.88 -25.55 2.29
CA TRP A 44 11.18 -24.95 1.00
C TRP A 44 9.90 -24.54 0.25
N SER A 45 8.95 -25.44 0.05
CA SER A 45 7.68 -25.14 -0.64
C SER A 45 6.86 -24.07 0.08
N LEU A 46 6.84 -24.11 1.41
CA LEU A 46 6.17 -23.09 2.24
C LEU A 46 6.83 -21.72 2.06
N SER A 47 8.16 -21.68 2.07
CA SER A 47 8.92 -20.43 1.91
C SER A 47 8.72 -19.84 0.52
N VAL A 48 8.83 -20.65 -0.53
CA VAL A 48 8.66 -20.20 -1.92
C VAL A 48 7.22 -19.73 -2.17
N GLY A 49 6.22 -20.51 -1.74
CA GLY A 49 4.82 -20.12 -1.89
C GLY A 49 4.48 -18.82 -1.15
N SER A 50 4.98 -18.68 0.07
CA SER A 50 4.74 -17.47 0.88
C SER A 50 5.46 -16.25 0.30
N LEU A 51 6.69 -16.42 -0.20
CA LEU A 51 7.45 -15.35 -0.85
C LEU A 51 6.77 -14.88 -2.13
N ILE A 52 6.29 -15.80 -2.98
CA ILE A 52 5.59 -15.44 -4.22
C ILE A 52 4.28 -14.73 -3.87
N SER A 53 3.47 -15.33 -2.99
CA SER A 53 2.19 -14.75 -2.54
C SER A 53 2.38 -13.35 -1.94
N GLY A 54 3.26 -13.22 -0.94
CA GLY A 54 3.51 -11.95 -0.28
C GLY A 54 4.09 -10.89 -1.22
N SER A 55 5.04 -11.25 -2.08
CA SER A 55 5.65 -10.29 -3.01
C SER A 55 4.64 -9.78 -4.03
N VAL A 56 3.81 -10.67 -4.59
CA VAL A 56 2.80 -10.28 -5.59
C VAL A 56 1.75 -9.35 -4.96
N TRP A 57 1.15 -9.75 -3.84
CA TRP A 57 0.12 -8.93 -3.19
C TRP A 57 0.68 -7.62 -2.63
N GLY A 58 1.92 -7.63 -2.14
CA GLY A 58 2.59 -6.44 -1.65
C GLY A 58 2.91 -5.43 -2.74
N ILE A 59 3.48 -5.88 -3.87
CA ILE A 59 3.82 -4.99 -5.01
C ILE A 59 2.55 -4.42 -5.63
N VAL A 60 1.52 -5.24 -5.84
CA VAL A 60 0.25 -4.78 -6.41
C VAL A 60 -0.39 -3.69 -5.53
N SER A 61 -0.45 -3.94 -4.22
CA SER A 61 -1.06 -2.97 -3.29
C SER A 61 -0.24 -1.70 -3.14
N TRP A 62 1.10 -1.80 -3.18
CA TRP A 62 1.99 -0.64 -3.22
C TRP A 62 1.75 0.20 -4.47
N ALA A 63 1.67 -0.42 -5.65
CA ALA A 63 1.44 0.29 -6.91
C ALA A 63 0.09 1.01 -6.92
N ILE A 64 -0.98 0.36 -6.44
CA ILE A 64 -2.31 0.98 -6.33
C ILE A 64 -2.28 2.17 -5.38
N ALA A 65 -1.63 2.02 -4.21
CA ALA A 65 -1.55 3.11 -3.24
C ALA A 65 -0.71 4.28 -3.76
N THR A 66 0.37 4.02 -4.51
CA THR A 66 1.16 5.07 -5.18
C THR A 66 0.30 5.81 -6.20
N ALA A 67 -0.43 5.09 -7.06
CA ALA A 67 -1.31 5.70 -8.04
C ALA A 67 -2.43 6.53 -7.39
N ALA A 68 -2.99 6.07 -6.26
CA ALA A 68 -3.98 6.84 -5.53
C ALA A 68 -3.41 8.16 -4.98
N VAL A 69 -2.20 8.14 -4.41
CA VAL A 69 -1.52 9.35 -3.91
C VAL A 69 -1.20 10.33 -5.04
N GLU A 70 -0.77 9.83 -6.20
CA GLU A 70 -0.54 10.67 -7.39
C GLU A 70 -1.83 11.36 -7.86
N VAL A 71 -2.94 10.63 -7.93
CA VAL A 71 -4.26 11.19 -8.28
C VAL A 71 -4.73 12.24 -7.27
N GLU A 72 -4.55 11.99 -5.98
CA GLU A 72 -4.90 12.96 -4.93
C GLU A 72 -4.12 14.26 -5.05
N ALA A 73 -2.84 14.20 -5.46
CA ALA A 73 -2.02 15.37 -5.70
C ALA A 73 -2.48 16.17 -6.93
N ASP A 74 -2.77 15.47 -8.03
CA ASP A 74 -3.27 16.09 -9.27
C ASP A 74 -4.62 16.79 -9.07
N VAL A 75 -5.53 16.15 -8.32
CA VAL A 75 -6.84 16.72 -7.99
C VAL A 75 -6.72 17.97 -7.10
N GLN A 76 -5.77 17.99 -6.17
CA GLN A 76 -5.50 19.18 -5.34
C GLN A 76 -4.93 20.34 -6.15
N ALA A 77 -4.00 20.06 -7.08
CA ALA A 77 -3.45 21.08 -7.98
C ALA A 77 -4.55 21.71 -8.84
N ALA A 78 -5.42 20.89 -9.44
CA ALA A 78 -6.55 21.36 -10.24
C ALA A 78 -7.53 22.23 -9.44
N GLN A 79 -7.81 21.89 -8.17
CA GLN A 79 -8.66 22.72 -7.29
C GLN A 79 -8.02 24.06 -6.95
N ALA A 80 -6.72 24.10 -6.71
CA ALA A 80 -6.00 25.34 -6.41
C ALA A 80 -6.02 26.30 -7.61
N GLU A 81 -5.81 25.78 -8.83
CA GLU A 81 -5.92 26.55 -10.07
C GLU A 81 -7.34 27.07 -10.28
N GLN A 82 -8.36 26.23 -10.05
CA GLN A 82 -9.76 26.63 -10.21
C GLN A 82 -10.16 27.73 -9.21
N THR A 83 -9.66 27.66 -7.97
CA THR A 83 -9.87 28.70 -6.94
C THR A 83 -9.14 30.00 -7.29
N ALA A 84 -7.93 29.92 -7.86
CA ALA A 84 -7.15 31.08 -8.26
C ALA A 84 -7.71 31.79 -9.52
N THR A 85 -8.48 31.06 -10.35
CA THR A 85 -9.06 31.60 -11.60
C THR A 85 -10.47 32.18 -11.38
N LEU A 86 -11.08 31.98 -10.21
CA LEU A 86 -12.32 32.65 -9.85
C LEU A 86 -12.02 34.12 -9.49
N PRO A 87 -12.72 35.11 -10.08
CA PRO A 87 -12.63 36.48 -9.60
C PRO A 87 -13.04 36.52 -8.11
N PRO A 88 -12.46 37.42 -7.30
CA PRO A 88 -12.87 37.55 -5.91
C PRO A 88 -14.39 37.66 -5.88
N GLN A 89 -15.04 36.74 -5.16
CA GLN A 89 -16.46 36.84 -4.89
C GLN A 89 -16.62 38.16 -4.16
N GLU A 90 -17.16 39.19 -4.84
CA GLU A 90 -17.74 40.33 -4.15
C GLU A 90 -18.80 39.72 -3.25
N ASP A 91 -18.52 39.76 -1.95
CA ASP A 91 -19.43 39.37 -0.89
C ASP A 91 -20.63 40.32 -1.02
N ASP A 92 -21.68 39.85 -1.69
CA ASP A 92 -22.90 40.59 -1.95
C ASP A 92 -23.40 41.15 -0.63
N ALA A 93 -23.25 42.47 -0.50
CA ALA A 93 -23.72 43.27 0.61
C ALA A 93 -25.14 42.87 1.03
N ASN A 94 -25.29 42.40 2.27
CA ASN A 94 -26.56 42.41 2.99
C ASN A 94 -26.39 43.03 4.37
#